data_AF-A0A9E3J8L3-F1
#
_entry.id   AF-A0A9E3J8L3-F1
#
_cell.length_a   1.000
_cell.length_b   1.000
_cell.length_c   1.000
_cell.angle_alpha   90.00
_cell.angle_beta   90.00
_cell.angle_gamma   90.00
#
_symmetry.space_group_name_H-M   'P 1'
#
loop_
_entity.id
_entity.type
_entity.pdbx_description
1 polymer ?
#
loop_
_entity_poly.entity_id
_entity_poly.type
_entity_poly.pdbx_seq_one_letter_code
_entity_poly.pdbx_strand_id
1 'polypeptide(L)'
;KRMIADVSAVADPATGVSVYDSYGSDGTGWNTYGGTSASSPIIASVYALAGTPGSSDYPAQYPYEDTSALNDVTSGNNGSCSTSYFCTAKSGYDGPTGLGTPSGLGAFTG
;
A
#
# COMPACT_ATOMS: atom_id res chain seq x y z
N LYS A 1 4.42 -9.65 17.91
CA LYS A 1 4.79 -10.08 16.55
C LYS A 1 4.35 -8.98 15.59
N ARG A 2 5.21 -8.57 14.66
CA ARG A 2 4.91 -7.57 13.63
C ARG A 2 4.27 -8.26 12.42
N MET A 3 3.21 -7.68 11.86
CA MET A 3 2.65 -8.08 10.55
C MET A 3 3.37 -7.30 9.45
N ILE A 4 3.38 -7.84 8.22
CA ILE A 4 4.30 -7.37 7.17
C ILE A 4 3.84 -6.03 6.56
N ALA A 5 2.55 -5.84 6.35
CA ALA A 5 2.03 -4.62 5.74
C ALA A 5 1.94 -3.49 6.79
N ASP A 6 2.55 -2.35 6.49
CA ASP A 6 2.35 -1.11 7.25
C ASP A 6 1.23 -0.27 6.60
N VAL A 7 1.28 -0.15 5.26
CA VAL A 7 0.28 0.48 4.38
C VAL A 7 0.18 -0.31 3.07
N SER A 8 -0.88 -0.07 2.29
CA SER A 8 -1.18 -0.77 1.05
C SER A 8 -1.53 0.17 -0.10
N ALA A 9 -1.49 -0.35 -1.33
CA ALA A 9 -2.03 0.29 -2.53
C ALA A 9 -2.58 -0.80 -3.46
N VAL A 10 -3.05 -0.43 -4.66
CA VAL A 10 -3.58 -1.40 -5.64
C VAL A 10 -2.55 -2.50 -5.93
N ALA A 11 -3.02 -3.74 -5.91
CA ALA A 11 -2.20 -4.95 -6.11
C ALA A 11 -2.92 -6.07 -6.86
N ASP A 12 -4.23 -5.97 -7.12
CA ASP A 12 -4.95 -7.00 -7.86
C ASP A 12 -4.69 -6.83 -9.37
N PRO A 13 -4.14 -7.81 -10.09
CA PRO A 13 -3.94 -7.72 -11.54
C PRO A 13 -5.23 -7.49 -12.35
N ALA A 14 -6.40 -7.87 -11.82
CA ALA A 14 -7.69 -7.62 -12.47
C ALA A 14 -8.10 -6.12 -12.43
N THR A 15 -7.53 -5.35 -11.49
CA THR A 15 -7.74 -3.90 -11.35
C THR A 15 -6.41 -3.13 -11.34
N GLY A 16 -5.40 -3.72 -11.96
CA GLY A 16 -4.01 -3.27 -11.88
C GLY A 16 -3.70 -1.96 -12.61
N VAL A 17 -2.42 -1.62 -12.64
CA VAL A 17 -1.90 -0.43 -13.33
C VAL A 17 -1.58 -0.75 -14.78
N SER A 18 -1.81 0.20 -15.68
CA SER A 18 -1.35 0.11 -17.06
C SER A 18 0.13 0.46 -17.17
N VAL A 19 0.93 -0.46 -17.68
CA VAL A 19 2.38 -0.31 -17.88
C VAL A 19 2.71 -0.59 -19.33
N TYR A 20 3.55 0.25 -19.93
CA TYR A 20 4.05 0.02 -21.27
C TYR A 20 5.32 -0.82 -21.23
N ASP A 21 5.31 -1.97 -21.90
CA ASP A 21 6.49 -2.83 -22.04
C ASP A 21 6.83 -3.02 -23.53
N SER A 22 7.97 -2.47 -23.95
CA SER A 22 8.47 -2.59 -25.33
C SER A 22 9.04 -3.97 -25.66
N TYR A 23 9.24 -4.83 -24.66
CA TYR A 23 9.84 -6.17 -24.79
C TYR A 23 8.85 -7.31 -24.49
N GLY A 24 7.57 -6.98 -24.21
CA GLY A 24 6.55 -7.95 -23.81
C GLY A 24 6.29 -9.07 -24.83
N SER A 25 5.88 -10.23 -24.33
CA SER A 25 5.70 -11.52 -25.05
C SER A 25 4.82 -11.46 -26.29
N ASP A 26 3.94 -10.49 -26.36
CA ASP A 26 2.88 -10.35 -27.36
C ASP A 26 3.10 -9.12 -28.26
N GLY A 27 4.20 -8.37 -28.07
CA GLY A 27 4.65 -7.30 -28.97
C GLY A 27 3.69 -6.11 -29.09
N THR A 28 2.74 -5.99 -28.18
CA THR A 28 1.56 -5.10 -28.26
C THR A 28 1.75 -3.76 -27.53
N GLY A 29 2.73 -3.64 -26.63
CA GLY A 29 2.98 -2.42 -25.85
C GLY A 29 2.29 -2.40 -24.48
N TRP A 30 1.17 -1.67 -24.34
CA TRP A 30 0.49 -1.43 -23.05
C TRP A 30 -0.15 -2.70 -22.48
N ASN A 31 0.12 -2.98 -21.20
CA ASN A 31 -0.33 -4.15 -20.45
C ASN A 31 -0.81 -3.76 -19.05
N THR A 32 -1.65 -4.60 -18.42
CA THR A 32 -2.10 -4.39 -17.03
C THR A 32 -1.30 -5.28 -16.07
N TYR A 33 -0.71 -4.68 -15.04
CA TYR A 33 0.04 -5.38 -13.99
C TYR A 33 -0.52 -5.07 -12.61
N GLY A 34 -0.44 -6.06 -11.72
CA GLY A 34 -0.72 -5.90 -10.30
C GLY A 34 0.46 -6.37 -9.45
N GLY A 35 0.13 -7.01 -8.34
CA GLY A 35 1.06 -7.43 -7.30
C GLY A 35 1.44 -6.30 -6.36
N THR A 36 1.91 -6.67 -5.17
CA THR A 36 2.52 -5.71 -4.23
C THR A 36 3.75 -5.03 -4.81
N SER A 37 4.38 -5.63 -5.83
CA SER A 37 5.44 -4.99 -6.63
C SER A 37 4.97 -3.72 -7.36
N ALA A 38 3.70 -3.63 -7.75
CA ALA A 38 3.12 -2.38 -8.25
C ALA A 38 2.79 -1.41 -7.12
N SER A 39 2.34 -1.91 -5.96
CA SER A 39 2.04 -1.08 -4.78
C SER A 39 3.28 -0.37 -4.21
N SER A 40 4.43 -1.05 -4.15
CA SER A 40 5.66 -0.49 -3.56
C SER A 40 6.10 0.84 -4.19
N PRO A 41 6.26 0.98 -5.52
CA PRO A 41 6.63 2.26 -6.14
C PRO A 41 5.52 3.32 -6.02
N ILE A 42 4.25 2.94 -5.89
CA ILE A 42 3.16 3.89 -5.61
C ILE A 42 3.39 4.52 -4.23
N ILE A 43 3.60 3.71 -3.18
CA ILE A 43 3.87 4.22 -1.82
C ILE A 43 5.17 5.03 -1.78
N ALA A 44 6.23 4.58 -2.46
CA ALA A 44 7.48 5.35 -2.55
C ALA A 44 7.25 6.74 -3.18
N SER A 45 6.41 6.82 -4.20
CA SER A 45 6.06 8.09 -4.85
C SER A 45 5.25 8.99 -3.92
N VAL A 46 4.37 8.43 -3.08
CA VAL A 46 3.61 9.19 -2.07
C VAL A 46 4.54 9.83 -1.05
N TYR A 47 5.51 9.08 -0.50
CA TYR A 47 6.54 9.64 0.38
C TYR A 47 7.37 10.72 -0.32
N ALA A 48 7.79 10.49 -1.58
CA ALA A 48 8.55 11.48 -2.34
C ALA A 48 7.77 12.78 -2.58
N LEU A 49 6.45 12.67 -2.84
CA LEU A 49 5.55 13.81 -3.01
C LEU A 49 5.28 14.55 -1.70
N ALA A 50 5.22 13.84 -0.57
CA ALA A 50 4.99 14.42 0.75
C ALA A 50 6.14 15.33 1.21
N GLY A 51 7.33 15.20 0.61
CA GLY A 51 8.47 16.09 0.82
C GLY A 51 9.63 15.40 1.53
N THR A 52 10.68 16.18 1.81
CA THR A 52 11.85 15.66 2.55
C THR A 52 11.53 15.67 4.04
N PRO A 53 11.61 14.52 4.73
CA PRO A 53 11.49 14.45 6.18
C PRO A 53 12.44 15.39 6.91
N GLY A 54 12.05 15.85 8.11
CA GLY A 54 12.95 16.54 9.02
C GLY A 54 14.16 15.68 9.38
N SER A 55 15.29 16.31 9.70
CA SER A 55 16.56 15.60 9.97
C SER A 55 16.51 14.63 11.16
N SER A 56 15.51 14.78 12.03
CA SER A 56 15.31 13.97 13.24
C SER A 56 14.11 13.04 13.13
N ASP A 57 13.42 13.03 11.99
CA ASP A 57 12.17 12.31 11.82
C ASP A 57 12.41 10.84 11.53
N TYR A 58 11.41 10.00 11.82
CA TYR A 58 11.42 8.60 11.44
C TYR A 58 10.22 8.29 10.54
N PRO A 59 10.31 8.53 9.21
CA PRO A 59 9.15 8.57 8.31
C PRO A 59 8.25 7.34 8.32
N ALA A 60 8.80 6.17 8.66
CA ALA A 60 8.02 4.95 8.82
C ALA A 60 6.94 5.05 9.91
N GLN A 61 6.99 6.05 10.80
CA GLN A 61 5.98 6.29 11.84
C GLN A 61 4.82 7.18 11.35
N TYR A 62 5.03 8.03 10.34
CA TYR A 62 4.02 9.03 9.93
C TYR A 62 2.65 8.41 9.66
N PRO A 63 2.51 7.25 8.97
CA PRO A 63 1.19 6.68 8.71
C PRO A 63 0.44 6.29 9.99
N TYR A 64 1.17 5.92 11.04
CA TYR A 64 0.60 5.55 12.33
C TYR A 64 0.18 6.75 13.17
N GLU A 65 0.71 7.94 12.89
CA GLU A 65 0.44 9.18 13.62
C GLU A 65 -0.78 9.93 13.07
N ASP A 66 -1.07 9.82 11.76
CA ASP A 66 -2.26 10.38 11.13
C ASP A 66 -3.03 9.34 10.29
N THR A 67 -3.69 8.41 10.98
CA THR A 67 -4.53 7.39 10.32
C THR A 67 -5.79 7.98 9.68
N SER A 68 -6.16 9.23 9.98
CA SER A 68 -7.31 9.90 9.38
C SER A 68 -7.06 10.29 7.92
N ALA A 69 -5.79 10.42 7.54
CA ALA A 69 -5.34 10.65 6.16
C ALA A 69 -5.11 9.34 5.38
N LEU A 70 -5.74 8.23 5.80
CA LEU A 70 -5.73 6.93 5.12
C LEU A 70 -7.16 6.45 4.86
N ASN A 71 -7.32 5.64 3.81
CA ASN A 71 -8.54 4.88 3.56
C ASN A 71 -8.41 3.50 4.19
N ASP A 72 -9.13 3.27 5.30
CA ASP A 72 -9.20 2.00 6.03
C ASP A 72 -9.89 0.90 5.19
N VAL A 73 -9.16 -0.18 4.89
CA VAL A 73 -9.70 -1.32 4.13
C VAL A 73 -10.29 -2.32 5.12
N THR A 74 -11.61 -2.40 5.19
CA THR A 74 -12.29 -3.13 6.28
C THR A 74 -12.85 -4.50 5.88
N SER A 75 -12.57 -4.97 4.66
CA SER A 75 -13.14 -6.23 4.15
C SER A 75 -12.16 -7.00 3.25
N GLY A 76 -12.29 -8.33 3.24
CA GLY A 76 -11.41 -9.25 2.52
C GLY A 76 -10.50 -10.09 3.41
N ASN A 77 -9.83 -11.09 2.82
CA ASN A 77 -8.81 -11.90 3.50
C ASN A 77 -7.71 -12.32 2.52
N ASN A 78 -6.51 -12.57 3.02
CA ASN A 78 -5.36 -13.06 2.24
C ASN A 78 -4.91 -14.47 2.65
N GLY A 79 -5.79 -15.22 3.33
CA GLY A 79 -5.50 -16.55 3.85
C GLY A 79 -6.33 -16.90 5.09
N SER A 80 -5.95 -17.98 5.76
CA SER A 80 -6.58 -18.45 6.99
C SER A 80 -5.58 -18.47 8.13
N CYS A 81 -5.91 -17.78 9.23
CA CYS A 81 -5.00 -17.59 10.37
C CYS A 81 -5.75 -17.78 11.69
N SER A 82 -5.09 -18.35 12.69
CA SER A 82 -5.69 -18.61 14.01
C SER A 82 -6.15 -17.34 14.70
N THR A 83 -5.39 -16.26 14.55
CA THR A 83 -5.80 -14.90 14.92
C THR A 83 -6.36 -14.21 13.68
N SER A 84 -7.68 -13.98 13.67
CA SER A 84 -8.42 -13.52 12.49
C SER A 84 -7.81 -12.29 11.82
N TYR A 85 -7.50 -11.23 12.59
CA TYR A 85 -7.00 -9.97 12.02
C TYR A 85 -5.61 -10.06 11.38
N PHE A 86 -4.88 -11.17 11.55
CA PHE A 86 -3.62 -11.37 10.84
C PHE A 86 -3.85 -11.59 9.34
N CYS A 87 -5.01 -12.10 8.95
CA CYS A 87 -5.29 -12.49 7.56
C CYS A 87 -6.67 -12.06 7.07
N THR A 88 -7.49 -11.46 7.92
CA THR A 88 -8.80 -10.89 7.59
C THR A 88 -8.79 -9.41 7.89
N ALA A 89 -9.24 -8.61 6.92
CA ALA A 89 -9.34 -7.17 7.07
C ALA A 89 -10.42 -6.78 8.09
N LYS A 90 -10.20 -5.67 8.80
CA LYS A 90 -11.13 -5.14 9.82
C LYS A 90 -10.87 -3.65 9.98
N SER A 91 -11.73 -2.95 10.72
CA SER A 91 -11.45 -1.54 11.00
C SER A 91 -10.18 -1.33 11.83
N GLY A 92 -9.36 -0.36 11.40
CA GLY A 92 -8.05 -0.06 11.93
C GLY A 92 -6.96 -0.97 11.38
N TYR A 93 -5.84 -1.11 12.11
CA TYR A 93 -4.73 -1.92 11.62
C TYR A 93 -5.10 -3.41 11.46
N ASP A 94 -4.81 -3.98 10.30
CA ASP A 94 -4.90 -5.41 10.02
C ASP A 94 -3.70 -5.97 9.25
N GLY A 95 -3.55 -7.29 9.27
CA GLY A 95 -2.42 -7.96 8.62
C GLY A 95 -2.45 -7.92 7.09
N PRO A 96 -3.62 -8.05 6.41
CA PRO A 96 -3.69 -7.94 4.96
C PRO A 96 -3.30 -6.57 4.40
N THR A 97 -3.73 -5.48 5.04
CA THR A 97 -3.63 -4.14 4.47
C THR A 97 -2.90 -3.11 5.32
N GLY A 98 -2.50 -3.46 6.54
CA GLY A 98 -1.87 -2.54 7.47
C GLY A 98 -2.87 -1.49 7.93
N LEU A 99 -2.52 -0.21 7.78
CA LEU A 99 -3.42 0.92 8.06
C LEU A 99 -4.32 1.31 6.87
N GLY A 100 -4.28 0.55 5.77
CA GLY A 100 -5.03 0.84 4.56
C GLY A 100 -4.21 1.58 3.50
N THR A 101 -4.88 2.42 2.71
CA THR A 101 -4.26 3.09 1.53
C THR A 101 -4.16 4.60 1.69
N PRO A 102 -3.22 5.30 1.02
CA PRO A 102 -3.09 6.75 1.10
C PRO A 102 -4.39 7.50 0.76
N SER A 103 -4.77 8.48 1.58
CA SER A 103 -5.80 9.48 1.27
C SER A 103 -5.14 10.86 1.14
N GLY A 104 -4.47 11.07 0.00
CA GLY A 104 -3.55 12.18 -0.18
C GLY A 104 -2.19 11.91 0.50
N LEU A 105 -1.52 12.99 0.93
CA LEU A 105 -0.14 12.95 1.44
C LEU A 105 -0.04 13.08 2.97
N GLY A 106 -1.14 13.37 3.67
CA GLY A 106 -1.12 13.74 5.10
C GLY A 106 -0.47 12.71 6.01
N ALA A 107 -0.78 11.43 5.80
CA ALA A 107 -0.20 10.31 6.55
C ALA A 107 1.29 10.02 6.24
N PHE A 108 1.92 10.79 5.35
CA PHE A 108 3.27 10.54 4.84
C PHE A 108 4.21 11.73 5.04
N THR A 109 3.81 12.72 5.86
CA THR A 109 4.60 13.89 6.26
C THR A 109 4.58 14.07 7.77
N GLY A 110 5.63 14.70 8.31
CA GLY A 110 5.70 15.23 9.68
C GLY A 110 5.48 16.74 9.74
#